data_AF-A0A1B7LI59-F1
#
_entry.id   AF-A0A1B7LI59-F1
#
_cell.length_a   1.000
_cell.length_b   1.000
_cell.length_c   1.000
_cell.angle_alpha   90.00
_cell.angle_beta   90.00
_cell.angle_gamma   90.00
#
_symmetry.space_group_name_H-M   'P 1'
#
loop_
_entity.id
_entity.type
_entity.pdbx_description
1 polymer ?
#
loop_
_entity_poly.entity_id
_entity_poly.type
_entity_poly.pdbx_seq_one_letter_code
_entity_poly.pdbx_strand_id
1 'polypeptide(L)'
;MFRFPATVAAAALVLIVLSMAADKAFFARVPSGTALDLAVRPVQCGPVPAGQQRLRRADAAPAGTAPAEAYPAPAAAVPAAGITVKPTGNIKAGPAKVLSSLPVKARAVFITIDDGWYPSWHVLRLMKKYHLPVTAFLIEQAAREHPDYWRNFLAAGGDIEDHTLSHLPLSRLSPAGMKTQIAAPLEYYRRLGARPFLLRPPYGAYDARVCQTAAACGIDDVIMWDAEVSNRYGLSVDSDHLQPGDIILLHWTPWLDGQLDELLDILRQNRFGVADLAAAINDPEHPRVSWLDESPAGE
;
A
#
# COMPACT_ATOMS: atom_id res chain seq x y z
N MET A 1 -21.38 -17.76 62.00
CA MET A 1 -20.59 -18.92 62.48
C MET A 1 -19.37 -19.01 61.56
N PHE A 2 -18.18 -18.74 62.11
CA PHE A 2 -16.81 -19.19 61.74
C PHE A 2 -16.41 -19.33 60.24
N ARG A 3 -15.23 -18.96 59.74
CA ARG A 3 -14.00 -18.28 60.21
C ARG A 3 -13.10 -18.16 58.95
N PHE A 4 -12.25 -17.13 58.86
CA PHE A 4 -11.05 -17.16 57.99
C PHE A 4 -10.06 -18.25 58.45
N PRO A 5 -9.08 -18.63 57.61
CA PRO A 5 -7.74 -18.11 57.91
C PRO A 5 -6.90 -17.70 56.69
N ALA A 6 -6.04 -16.72 56.93
CA ALA A 6 -4.77 -16.51 56.26
C ALA A 6 -3.64 -16.96 57.21
N THR A 7 -2.55 -17.54 56.70
CA THR A 7 -1.14 -17.43 57.18
C THR A 7 -0.24 -18.31 56.29
N VAL A 8 0.74 -17.77 55.53
CA VAL A 8 2.16 -17.43 55.86
C VAL A 8 3.17 -18.58 55.59
N ALA A 9 4.02 -18.31 54.59
CA ALA A 9 5.46 -18.57 54.38
C ALA A 9 6.19 -19.81 54.94
N ALA A 10 7.02 -20.42 54.07
CA ALA A 10 8.40 -20.82 54.42
C ALA A 10 9.27 -20.97 53.15
N ALA A 11 10.46 -20.38 53.21
CA ALA A 11 11.52 -20.42 52.19
C ALA A 11 12.30 -21.74 52.22
N ALA A 12 12.82 -22.16 51.07
CA ALA A 12 13.90 -23.16 51.00
C ALA A 12 15.02 -22.66 50.07
N LEU A 13 16.14 -22.36 50.72
CA LEU A 13 17.45 -22.01 50.22
C LEU A 13 18.16 -23.28 49.72
N VAL A 14 18.66 -23.31 48.48
CA VAL A 14 19.75 -24.23 48.10
C VAL A 14 20.81 -23.45 47.31
N LEU A 15 21.94 -23.26 47.99
CA LEU A 15 23.25 -22.88 47.48
C LEU A 15 23.89 -24.07 46.75
N ILE A 16 24.41 -23.88 45.53
CA ILE A 16 25.61 -24.58 45.06
C ILE A 16 26.53 -23.57 44.35
N VAL A 17 27.81 -23.75 44.65
CA VAL A 17 28.96 -22.85 44.52
C VAL A 17 29.69 -23.00 43.17
N LEU A 18 30.33 -21.88 42.78
CA LEU A 18 31.40 -21.66 41.80
C LEU A 18 32.28 -22.85 41.37
N SER A 19 32.73 -22.79 40.11
CA SER A 19 34.17 -22.91 39.81
C SER A 19 34.57 -22.01 38.63
N MET A 20 35.64 -21.24 38.85
CA MET A 20 36.33 -20.36 37.90
C MET A 20 37.41 -21.14 37.14
N ALA A 21 37.72 -20.69 35.92
CA ALA A 21 39.10 -20.56 35.47
C ALA A 21 39.21 -19.46 34.41
N ALA A 22 40.15 -18.55 34.65
CA ALA A 22 40.54 -17.42 33.83
C ALA A 22 41.65 -17.83 32.84
N ASP A 23 41.84 -17.05 31.77
CA ASP A 23 43.12 -16.43 31.37
C ASP A 23 42.91 -15.71 30.01
N LYS A 24 42.90 -14.37 29.98
CA LYS A 24 44.02 -13.40 29.91
C LYS A 24 44.69 -13.27 28.53
N ALA A 25 44.42 -12.10 27.96
CA ALA A 25 45.31 -11.21 27.20
C ALA A 25 45.67 -11.57 25.74
N PHE A 26 45.26 -10.67 24.83
CA PHE A 26 46.24 -10.01 23.95
C PHE A 26 45.74 -8.65 23.46
N PHE A 27 46.47 -7.60 23.82
CA PHE A 27 46.39 -6.26 23.23
C PHE A 27 47.01 -6.30 21.83
N ALA A 28 46.31 -5.81 20.80
CA ALA A 28 46.96 -5.16 19.65
C ALA A 28 45.96 -4.41 18.76
N ARG A 29 46.14 -3.07 18.75
CA ARG A 29 46.18 -2.22 17.56
C ARG A 29 44.86 -1.82 16.89
N VAL A 30 44.44 -0.60 17.23
CA VAL A 30 43.59 0.28 16.40
C VAL A 30 44.38 0.76 15.18
N PRO A 31 43.81 0.74 13.97
CA PRO A 31 44.15 1.69 12.93
C PRO A 31 42.98 2.65 12.68
N SER A 32 43.31 3.93 12.71
CA SER A 32 42.49 5.04 12.23
C SER A 32 42.47 5.07 10.70
N GLY A 33 41.31 5.40 10.14
CA GLY A 33 41.19 6.03 8.82
C GLY A 33 40.98 5.08 7.63
N THR A 34 39.73 5.02 7.17
CA THR A 34 39.36 5.14 5.74
C THR A 34 37.85 5.39 5.68
N ALA A 35 37.45 6.49 5.04
CA ALA A 35 36.08 6.76 4.67
C ALA A 35 35.55 5.62 3.77
N LEU A 36 34.40 5.05 4.13
CA LEU A 36 33.66 4.18 3.23
C LEU A 36 32.85 5.07 2.29
N ASP A 37 33.37 5.26 1.07
CA ASP A 37 32.59 5.72 -0.07
C ASP A 37 31.45 4.71 -0.30
N LEU A 38 30.23 5.10 0.05
CA LEU A 38 29.02 4.36 -0.28
C LEU A 38 28.69 4.62 -1.76
N ALA A 39 29.39 3.94 -2.66
CA ALA A 39 29.09 3.95 -4.08
C ALA A 39 27.79 3.18 -4.34
N VAL A 40 26.65 3.90 -4.39
CA VAL A 40 25.41 3.40 -4.99
C VAL A 40 25.68 3.15 -6.47
N ARG A 41 25.78 1.87 -6.87
CA ARG A 41 25.83 1.51 -8.29
C ARG A 41 24.39 1.40 -8.81
N PRO A 42 24.03 2.06 -9.92
CA PRO A 42 22.74 1.85 -10.54
C PRO A 42 22.66 0.41 -11.07
N VAL A 43 21.64 -0.33 -10.64
CA VAL A 43 21.32 -1.64 -11.20
C VAL A 43 20.70 -1.41 -12.58
N GLN A 44 21.41 -1.80 -13.63
CA GLN A 44 20.85 -1.90 -14.97
C GLN A 44 19.95 -3.14 -15.04
N CYS A 45 18.72 -2.96 -15.54
CA CYS A 45 17.82 -4.06 -15.90
C CYS A 45 18.44 -4.91 -17.02
N GLY A 46 19.04 -6.04 -16.64
CA GLY A 46 19.34 -7.15 -17.54
C GLY A 46 18.19 -8.18 -17.57
N PRO A 47 18.09 -9.02 -18.60
CA PRO A 47 17.06 -10.05 -18.68
C PRO A 47 17.27 -11.12 -17.60
N VAL A 48 16.18 -11.50 -16.91
CA VAL A 48 16.18 -12.56 -15.88
C VAL A 48 16.36 -13.93 -16.56
N PRO A 49 17.31 -14.78 -16.14
CA PRO A 49 17.41 -16.15 -16.67
C PRO A 49 16.32 -17.05 -16.08
N ALA A 50 15.68 -17.84 -16.93
CA ALA A 50 14.71 -18.86 -16.54
C ALA A 50 15.40 -20.00 -15.78
N GLY A 51 15.38 -19.94 -14.44
CA GLY A 51 15.86 -21.00 -13.56
C GLY A 51 14.69 -21.78 -12.95
N GLN A 52 14.59 -23.07 -13.29
CA GLN A 52 13.60 -23.99 -12.73
C GLN A 52 13.78 -24.14 -11.22
N GLN A 53 12.80 -23.71 -10.42
CA GLN A 53 12.65 -24.18 -9.05
C GLN A 53 11.50 -25.21 -8.98
N ARG A 54 11.89 -26.44 -8.68
CA ARG A 54 11.03 -27.60 -8.46
C ARG A 54 10.22 -27.37 -7.17
N LEU A 55 8.96 -26.95 -7.30
CA LEU A 55 8.00 -26.96 -6.20
C LEU A 55 7.73 -28.41 -5.78
N ARG A 56 7.94 -28.71 -4.49
CA ARG A 56 7.50 -29.98 -3.89
C ARG A 56 5.97 -29.97 -3.83
N ARG A 57 5.34 -31.03 -4.35
CA ARG A 57 3.90 -31.29 -4.22
C ARG A 57 3.52 -31.33 -2.74
N ALA A 58 2.59 -30.47 -2.34
CA ALA A 58 1.69 -30.73 -1.23
C ALA A 58 0.38 -31.28 -1.83
N ASP A 59 -0.12 -32.36 -1.25
CA ASP A 59 -1.26 -33.12 -1.75
C ASP A 59 -2.55 -32.29 -1.80
N ALA A 60 -3.30 -32.47 -2.89
CA ALA A 60 -4.54 -31.77 -3.17
C ALA A 60 -5.70 -32.32 -2.33
N ALA A 61 -6.34 -31.44 -1.55
CA ALA A 61 -7.71 -31.64 -1.07
C ALA A 61 -8.70 -31.21 -2.18
N PRO A 62 -9.90 -31.84 -2.29
CA PRO A 62 -10.74 -31.72 -3.47
C PRO A 62 -11.33 -30.31 -3.61
N ALA A 63 -11.28 -29.79 -4.83
CA ALA A 63 -11.86 -28.54 -5.23
C ALA A 63 -13.39 -28.57 -5.06
N GLY A 64 -13.90 -27.80 -4.10
CA GLY A 64 -15.29 -27.37 -4.12
C GLY A 64 -15.51 -26.45 -5.31
N THR A 65 -16.32 -26.90 -6.27
CA THR A 65 -16.74 -26.14 -7.44
C THR A 65 -17.59 -24.94 -7.03
N ALA A 66 -16.99 -23.74 -7.02
CA ALA A 66 -17.74 -22.51 -7.28
C ALA A 66 -17.85 -22.36 -8.81
N PRO A 67 -19.04 -22.03 -9.36
CA PRO A 67 -19.20 -21.92 -10.80
C PRO A 67 -18.36 -20.76 -11.32
N ALA A 68 -17.54 -21.03 -12.34
CA ALA A 68 -16.92 -20.01 -13.17
C ALA A 68 -18.05 -19.29 -13.91
N GLU A 69 -18.44 -18.12 -13.44
CA GLU A 69 -19.17 -17.19 -14.30
C GLU A 69 -18.23 -16.82 -15.44
N ALA A 70 -18.61 -17.27 -16.65
CA ALA A 70 -17.93 -16.92 -17.86
C ALA A 70 -17.94 -15.40 -18.01
N TYR A 71 -16.77 -14.77 -17.94
CA TYR A 71 -16.61 -13.39 -18.36
C TYR A 71 -17.18 -13.25 -19.77
N PRO A 72 -18.16 -12.36 -20.01
CA PRO A 72 -18.61 -12.11 -21.37
C PRO A 72 -17.43 -11.64 -22.21
N ALA A 73 -17.36 -12.11 -23.45
CA ALA A 73 -16.45 -11.59 -24.46
C ALA A 73 -16.55 -10.05 -24.49
N PRO A 74 -15.43 -9.33 -24.72
CA PRO A 74 -15.38 -7.89 -24.54
C PRO A 74 -16.47 -7.23 -25.38
N ALA A 75 -17.39 -6.54 -24.70
CA ALA A 75 -18.33 -5.66 -25.36
C ALA A 75 -17.54 -4.59 -26.12
N ALA A 76 -17.85 -4.49 -27.41
CA ALA A 76 -17.45 -3.52 -28.41
C ALA A 76 -16.40 -2.47 -27.97
N ALA A 77 -15.27 -2.46 -28.70
CA ALA A 77 -14.29 -1.37 -28.67
C ALA A 77 -14.97 0.00 -28.69
N VAL A 78 -14.81 0.75 -27.60
CA VAL A 78 -15.20 2.15 -27.54
C VAL A 78 -14.39 2.88 -28.61
N PRO A 79 -15.01 3.60 -29.56
CA PRO A 79 -14.25 4.33 -30.56
C PRO A 79 -13.40 5.38 -29.85
N ALA A 80 -12.09 5.34 -30.11
CA ALA A 80 -11.12 6.34 -29.66
C ALA A 80 -11.42 7.68 -30.36
N ALA A 81 -12.44 8.40 -29.89
CA ALA A 81 -12.61 9.81 -30.25
C ALA A 81 -11.43 10.57 -29.66
N GLY A 82 -10.72 11.34 -30.50
CA GLY A 82 -9.44 11.95 -30.19
C GLY A 82 -9.45 12.88 -28.96
N ILE A 83 -9.18 12.32 -27.79
CA ILE A 83 -8.89 13.08 -26.57
C ILE A 83 -7.48 13.67 -26.74
N THR A 84 -7.42 14.97 -27.07
CA THR A 84 -6.17 15.73 -27.02
C THR A 84 -5.95 16.20 -25.59
N VAL A 85 -5.32 15.37 -24.76
CA VAL A 85 -4.86 15.79 -23.44
C VAL A 85 -3.67 16.72 -23.63
N LYS A 86 -3.83 18.00 -23.28
CA LYS A 86 -2.69 18.91 -23.09
C LYS A 86 -1.98 18.52 -21.80
N PRO A 87 -0.66 18.25 -21.82
CA PRO A 87 0.07 17.95 -20.59
C PRO A 87 0.03 19.18 -19.67
N THR A 88 -0.60 19.04 -18.51
CA THR A 88 -0.51 20.03 -17.43
C THR A 88 0.43 19.45 -16.37
N GLY A 89 1.73 19.66 -16.56
CA GLY A 89 2.78 19.20 -15.67
C GLY A 89 4.11 19.11 -16.39
N ASN A 90 5.22 19.36 -15.69
CA ASN A 90 6.55 19.08 -16.20
C ASN A 90 6.66 17.57 -16.41
N ILE A 91 6.52 17.09 -17.64
CA ILE A 91 6.70 15.67 -17.95
C ILE A 91 8.14 15.31 -17.57
N LYS A 92 8.30 14.49 -16.51
CA LYS A 92 9.61 13.97 -16.12
C LYS A 92 10.15 13.12 -17.27
N ALA A 93 11.42 13.30 -17.61
CA ALA A 93 12.06 12.50 -18.65
C ALA A 93 12.26 11.05 -18.13
N GLY A 94 11.66 10.07 -18.81
CA GLY A 94 11.81 8.64 -18.50
C GLY A 94 10.48 7.94 -18.18
N PRO A 95 10.49 6.60 -18.01
CA PRO A 95 9.31 5.86 -17.56
C PRO A 95 8.96 6.23 -16.11
N ALA A 96 7.68 6.12 -15.75
CA ALA A 96 7.24 6.25 -14.37
C ALA A 96 7.94 5.19 -13.51
N LYS A 97 8.36 5.55 -12.30
CA LYS A 97 9.00 4.59 -11.38
C LYS A 97 7.94 3.71 -10.75
N VAL A 98 8.33 2.52 -10.32
CA VAL A 98 7.44 1.61 -9.60
C VAL A 98 7.82 1.60 -8.13
N LEU A 99 6.85 1.84 -7.25
CA LEU A 99 7.02 1.89 -5.80
C LEU A 99 6.02 0.96 -5.13
N SER A 100 6.48 0.00 -4.31
CA SER A 100 5.62 -0.85 -3.46
C SER A 100 5.66 -0.47 -1.97
N SER A 101 6.68 0.29 -1.58
CA SER A 101 6.89 0.90 -0.27
C SER A 101 7.73 2.17 -0.41
N LEU A 102 7.75 2.99 0.64
CA LEU A 102 8.59 4.20 0.72
C LEU A 102 9.61 4.10 1.87
N PRO A 103 10.82 4.67 1.72
CA PRO A 103 11.86 4.59 2.74
C PRO A 103 11.64 5.61 3.88
N VAL A 104 10.48 5.55 4.55
CA VAL A 104 10.17 6.44 5.67
C VAL A 104 10.76 5.92 6.97
N LYS A 105 11.28 6.84 7.81
CA LYS A 105 11.84 6.50 9.13
C LYS A 105 10.78 6.39 10.23
N ALA A 106 9.69 7.15 10.09
CA ALA A 106 8.57 7.07 11.01
C ALA A 106 7.94 5.67 10.94
N ARG A 107 7.55 5.09 12.08
CA ARG A 107 6.77 3.83 12.12
C ARG A 107 5.35 4.10 11.62
N ALA A 108 5.21 4.27 10.32
CA ALA A 108 3.95 4.56 9.67
C ALA A 108 3.80 3.77 8.37
N VAL A 109 2.56 3.49 8.01
CA VAL A 109 2.17 2.80 6.77
C VAL A 109 1.26 3.70 5.94
N PHE A 110 0.98 3.33 4.70
CA PHE A 110 0.07 4.04 3.81
C PHE A 110 -1.19 3.22 3.56
N ILE A 111 -2.36 3.76 3.89
CA ILE A 111 -3.65 3.12 3.59
C ILE A 111 -4.10 3.53 2.19
N THR A 112 -4.23 2.55 1.30
CA THR A 112 -4.69 2.76 -0.07
C THR A 112 -5.88 1.87 -0.39
N ILE A 113 -6.86 2.38 -1.14
CA ILE A 113 -8.12 1.67 -1.41
C ILE A 113 -8.50 1.74 -2.89
N ASP A 114 -8.64 0.57 -3.53
CA ASP A 114 -8.86 0.43 -4.97
C ASP A 114 -10.35 0.31 -5.35
N ASP A 115 -10.62 0.53 -6.64
CA ASP A 115 -11.88 0.34 -7.38
C ASP A 115 -12.90 1.48 -7.29
N GLY A 116 -13.53 1.64 -6.12
CA GLY A 116 -14.52 2.69 -5.87
C GLY A 116 -15.99 2.32 -6.07
N TRP A 117 -16.34 1.04 -6.26
CA TRP A 117 -17.73 0.59 -6.49
C TRP A 117 -18.64 0.72 -5.26
N TYR A 118 -18.09 0.65 -4.05
CA TYR A 118 -18.86 0.68 -2.81
C TYR A 118 -18.37 1.80 -1.87
N PRO A 119 -18.69 3.08 -2.17
CA PRO A 119 -18.34 4.18 -1.29
C PRO A 119 -18.91 4.00 0.12
N SER A 120 -18.10 4.32 1.15
CA SER A 120 -18.48 4.11 2.54
C SER A 120 -18.41 5.39 3.36
N TRP A 121 -19.54 5.80 3.94
CA TRP A 121 -19.57 6.91 4.91
C TRP A 121 -18.84 6.58 6.21
N HIS A 122 -18.61 5.30 6.52
CA HIS A 122 -17.80 4.89 7.66
C HIS A 122 -16.35 5.31 7.47
N VAL A 123 -15.77 5.09 6.29
CA VAL A 123 -14.42 5.54 5.95
C VAL A 123 -14.27 7.05 6.16
N LEU A 124 -15.24 7.85 5.69
CA LEU A 124 -15.21 9.31 5.90
C LEU A 124 -15.31 9.72 7.37
N ARG A 125 -16.04 8.97 8.20
CA ARG A 125 -16.08 9.21 9.65
C ARG A 125 -14.72 8.93 10.29
N LEU A 126 -14.06 7.84 9.91
CA LEU A 126 -12.72 7.51 10.41
C LEU A 126 -11.68 8.54 9.95
N MET A 127 -11.73 8.97 8.69
CA MET A 127 -10.90 10.07 8.16
C MET A 127 -11.03 11.34 8.97
N LYS A 128 -12.25 11.75 9.31
CA LYS A 128 -12.48 12.94 10.14
C LYS A 128 -12.03 12.73 11.58
N LYS A 129 -12.37 11.59 12.18
CA LYS A 129 -12.08 11.29 13.59
C LYS A 129 -10.58 11.24 13.89
N TYR A 130 -9.80 10.60 13.03
CA TYR A 130 -8.38 10.35 13.24
C TYR A 130 -7.48 11.21 12.34
N HIS A 131 -8.05 12.16 11.60
CA HIS A 131 -7.36 12.85 10.50
C HIS A 131 -6.65 11.85 9.57
N LEU A 132 -7.29 10.72 9.29
CA LEU A 132 -6.67 9.56 8.63
C LEU A 132 -6.39 9.90 7.16
N PRO A 133 -5.12 9.94 6.73
CA PRO A 133 -4.81 10.07 5.31
C PRO A 133 -5.15 8.75 4.60
N VAL A 134 -5.92 8.85 3.52
CA VAL A 134 -6.33 7.72 2.70
C VAL A 134 -6.17 8.10 1.24
N THR A 135 -5.49 7.25 0.47
CA THR A 135 -5.37 7.41 -0.98
C THR A 135 -6.29 6.41 -1.68
N ALA A 136 -7.23 6.92 -2.47
CA ALA A 136 -8.15 6.10 -3.25
C ALA A 136 -7.68 6.00 -4.71
N PHE A 137 -7.38 4.79 -5.18
CA PHE A 137 -7.14 4.53 -6.59
C PHE A 137 -8.46 4.13 -7.24
N LEU A 138 -9.06 5.02 -8.02
CA LEU A 138 -10.42 4.82 -8.50
C LEU A 138 -10.47 4.33 -9.93
N ILE A 139 -11.43 3.45 -10.21
CA ILE A 139 -11.90 3.20 -11.58
C ILE A 139 -12.81 4.35 -11.96
N GLU A 140 -12.58 5.00 -13.10
CA GLU A 140 -13.37 6.18 -13.48
C GLU A 140 -14.86 5.86 -13.61
N GLN A 141 -15.20 4.70 -14.19
CA GLN A 141 -16.58 4.25 -14.33
C GLN A 141 -17.29 4.12 -12.97
N ALA A 142 -16.66 3.51 -11.98
CA ALA A 142 -17.21 3.40 -10.63
C ALA A 142 -17.35 4.78 -9.97
N ALA A 143 -16.33 5.63 -10.09
CA ALA A 143 -16.32 6.95 -9.49
C ALA A 143 -17.43 7.87 -10.04
N ARG A 144 -17.91 7.64 -11.26
CA ARG A 144 -19.02 8.37 -11.87
C ARG A 144 -20.38 8.09 -11.26
N GLU A 145 -20.55 6.97 -10.57
CA GLU A 145 -21.82 6.63 -9.92
C GLU A 145 -22.06 7.44 -8.65
N HIS A 146 -20.99 7.94 -8.02
CA HIS A 146 -21.06 8.61 -6.72
C HIS A 146 -20.19 9.89 -6.63
N PRO A 147 -20.33 10.85 -7.56
CA PRO A 147 -19.46 12.03 -7.60
C PRO A 147 -19.54 12.89 -6.32
N ASP A 148 -20.70 12.95 -5.67
CA ASP A 148 -20.88 13.70 -4.42
C ASP A 148 -20.11 13.07 -3.26
N TYR A 149 -20.03 11.74 -3.21
CA TYR A 149 -19.21 11.06 -2.22
C TYR A 149 -17.73 11.41 -2.40
N TRP A 150 -17.22 11.33 -3.64
CA TRP A 150 -15.81 11.62 -3.91
C TRP A 150 -15.43 13.07 -3.64
N ARG A 151 -16.34 14.03 -3.82
CA ARG A 151 -16.13 15.41 -3.36
C ARG A 151 -16.03 15.50 -1.83
N ASN A 152 -16.87 14.77 -1.10
CA ASN A 152 -16.78 14.70 0.37
C ASN A 152 -15.50 13.99 0.83
N PHE A 153 -15.02 12.99 0.08
CA PHE A 153 -13.75 12.31 0.33
C PHE A 153 -12.56 13.25 0.20
N LEU A 154 -12.49 14.02 -0.90
CA LEU A 154 -11.49 15.07 -1.06
C LEU A 154 -11.58 16.14 0.05
N ALA A 155 -12.79 16.57 0.40
CA ALA A 155 -13.00 17.55 1.47
C ALA A 155 -12.61 17.03 2.87
N ALA A 156 -12.63 15.72 3.07
CA ALA A 156 -12.14 15.07 4.28
C ALA A 156 -10.61 14.89 4.31
N GLY A 157 -9.90 15.34 3.26
CA GLY A 157 -8.45 15.27 3.16
C GLY A 157 -7.91 13.99 2.51
N GLY A 158 -8.75 13.19 1.86
CA GLY A 158 -8.29 12.04 1.08
C GLY A 158 -7.79 12.43 -0.30
N ASP A 159 -6.93 11.60 -0.87
CA ASP A 159 -6.38 11.78 -2.23
C ASP A 159 -7.03 10.81 -3.21
N ILE A 160 -7.27 11.27 -4.45
CA ILE A 160 -7.83 10.43 -5.52
C ILE A 160 -6.79 10.30 -6.64
N GLU A 161 -6.46 9.05 -6.96
CA GLU A 161 -5.47 8.63 -7.94
C GLU A 161 -6.06 7.66 -8.98
N ASP A 162 -5.30 7.37 -10.03
CA ASP A 162 -5.82 6.63 -11.19
C ASP A 162 -5.75 5.10 -11.01
N HIS A 163 -6.90 4.43 -11.18
CA HIS A 163 -7.01 2.98 -11.32
C HIS A 163 -7.63 2.58 -12.67
N THR A 164 -7.39 3.39 -13.68
CA THR A 164 -7.84 3.25 -15.06
C THR A 164 -9.32 3.54 -15.29
N LEU A 165 -9.69 3.69 -16.56
CA LEU A 165 -11.06 3.95 -16.99
C LEU A 165 -12.02 2.82 -16.58
N SER A 166 -11.63 1.56 -16.81
CA SER A 166 -12.55 0.42 -16.71
C SER A 166 -11.89 -0.86 -16.23
N HIS A 167 -10.77 -0.76 -15.50
CA HIS A 167 -10.08 -1.89 -14.87
C HIS A 167 -9.59 -2.98 -15.86
N LEU A 168 -9.17 -2.57 -17.07
CA LEU A 168 -8.62 -3.52 -18.05
C LEU A 168 -7.14 -3.81 -17.80
N PRO A 169 -6.65 -5.05 -18.07
CA PRO A 169 -5.24 -5.39 -17.93
C PRO A 169 -4.39 -4.63 -18.96
N LEU A 170 -3.74 -3.54 -18.52
CA LEU A 170 -3.05 -2.60 -19.39
C LEU A 170 -2.02 -3.26 -20.31
N SER A 171 -1.26 -4.22 -19.79
CA SER A 171 -0.23 -4.98 -20.53
C SER A 171 -0.79 -5.80 -21.71
N ARG A 172 -2.11 -5.99 -21.81
CA ARG A 172 -2.75 -6.69 -22.93
C ARG A 172 -3.33 -5.76 -23.98
N LEU A 173 -3.22 -4.44 -23.79
CA LEU A 173 -3.80 -3.45 -24.67
C LEU A 173 -2.82 -2.97 -25.75
N SER A 174 -3.40 -2.40 -26.82
CA SER A 174 -2.65 -1.59 -27.77
C SER A 174 -2.17 -0.29 -27.10
N PRO A 175 -1.14 0.39 -27.64
CA PRO A 175 -0.68 1.67 -27.09
C PRO A 175 -1.80 2.71 -26.97
N ALA A 176 -2.68 2.80 -27.98
CA ALA A 176 -3.82 3.70 -27.94
C ALA A 176 -4.83 3.30 -26.85
N GLY A 177 -5.13 2.00 -26.70
CA GLY A 177 -6.04 1.51 -25.66
C GLY A 177 -5.50 1.77 -24.26
N MET A 178 -4.21 1.53 -24.03
CA MET A 178 -3.53 1.82 -22.77
C MET A 178 -3.56 3.31 -22.45
N LYS A 179 -3.28 4.18 -23.44
CA LYS A 179 -3.37 5.63 -23.27
C LYS A 179 -4.80 6.06 -22.92
N THR A 180 -5.82 5.52 -23.56
CA THR A 180 -7.22 5.83 -23.21
C THR A 180 -7.54 5.43 -21.78
N GLN A 181 -7.12 4.23 -21.37
CA GLN A 181 -7.36 3.73 -20.01
C GLN A 181 -6.72 4.61 -18.93
N ILE A 182 -5.55 5.21 -19.19
CA ILE A 182 -4.83 6.05 -18.23
C ILE A 182 -5.24 7.53 -18.34
N ALA A 183 -5.41 8.08 -19.55
CA ALA A 183 -5.55 9.52 -19.73
C ALA A 183 -6.96 10.07 -19.45
N ALA A 184 -8.01 9.29 -19.77
CA ALA A 184 -9.39 9.72 -19.58
C ALA A 184 -9.76 9.93 -18.10
N PRO A 185 -9.38 9.03 -17.16
CA PRO A 185 -9.67 9.21 -15.74
C PRO A 185 -9.09 10.49 -15.16
N LEU A 186 -7.86 10.86 -15.55
CA LEU A 186 -7.18 12.07 -15.06
C LEU A 186 -8.00 13.33 -15.33
N GLU A 187 -8.65 13.43 -16.49
CA GLU A 187 -9.49 14.59 -16.81
C GLU A 187 -10.75 14.62 -15.94
N TYR A 188 -11.38 13.46 -15.72
CA TYR A 188 -12.54 13.34 -14.84
C TYR A 188 -12.20 13.73 -13.40
N TYR A 189 -11.13 13.18 -12.82
CA TYR A 189 -10.70 13.48 -11.46
C TYR A 189 -10.30 14.95 -11.30
N ARG A 190 -9.67 15.55 -12.31
CA ARG A 190 -9.37 17.00 -12.30
C ARG A 190 -10.62 17.87 -12.21
N ARG A 191 -11.72 17.48 -12.84
CA ARG A 191 -13.01 18.17 -12.73
C ARG A 191 -13.70 17.95 -11.38
N LEU A 192 -13.45 16.82 -10.71
CA LEU A 192 -13.91 16.59 -9.34
C LEU A 192 -13.14 17.42 -8.29
N GLY A 193 -11.95 17.92 -8.64
CA GLY A 193 -11.09 18.71 -7.76
C GLY A 193 -9.78 18.01 -7.38
N ALA A 194 -9.61 16.75 -7.74
CA ALA A 194 -8.38 16.00 -7.52
C ALA A 194 -7.28 16.39 -8.51
N ARG A 195 -6.04 16.01 -8.24
CA ARG A 195 -4.89 16.23 -9.13
C ARG A 195 -4.05 14.95 -9.21
N PRO A 196 -4.58 13.87 -9.81
CA PRO A 196 -3.92 12.59 -9.81
C PRO A 196 -2.57 12.68 -10.54
N PHE A 197 -1.56 12.09 -9.92
CA PHE A 197 -0.20 11.94 -10.43
C PHE A 197 0.35 10.53 -10.22
N LEU A 198 -0.46 9.63 -9.65
CA LEU A 198 -0.12 8.23 -9.39
C LEU A 198 -1.07 7.32 -10.17
N LEU A 199 -0.53 6.18 -10.60
CA LEU A 199 -1.29 5.10 -11.25
C LEU A 199 -1.10 3.81 -10.46
N ARG A 200 -2.19 3.13 -10.13
CA ARG A 200 -2.13 1.71 -9.78
C ARG A 200 -2.68 0.88 -10.94
N PRO A 201 -1.91 -0.02 -11.54
CA PRO A 201 -2.38 -0.84 -12.65
C PRO A 201 -3.31 -1.95 -12.14
N PRO A 202 -4.44 -2.20 -12.81
CA PRO A 202 -5.34 -3.31 -12.48
C PRO A 202 -4.59 -4.63 -12.35
N TYR A 203 -4.97 -5.44 -11.35
CA TYR A 203 -4.37 -6.74 -11.05
C TYR A 203 -2.87 -6.70 -10.68
N GLY A 204 -2.32 -5.50 -10.43
CA GLY A 204 -0.88 -5.31 -10.26
C GLY A 204 -0.05 -5.61 -11.53
N ALA A 205 -0.70 -5.66 -12.70
CA ALA A 205 -0.07 -6.11 -13.94
C ALA A 205 0.55 -4.92 -14.71
N TYR A 206 1.87 -4.78 -14.66
CA TYR A 206 2.60 -3.76 -15.41
C TYR A 206 3.77 -4.35 -16.23
N ASP A 207 4.15 -3.60 -17.26
CA ASP A 207 5.38 -3.82 -18.03
C ASP A 207 6.03 -2.45 -18.34
N ALA A 208 7.15 -2.46 -19.07
CA ALA A 208 7.83 -1.23 -19.45
C ALA A 208 6.95 -0.28 -20.28
N ARG A 209 6.02 -0.80 -21.08
CA ARG A 209 5.09 0.02 -21.88
C ARG A 209 4.06 0.71 -21.00
N VAL A 210 3.59 0.04 -19.94
CA VAL A 210 2.70 0.65 -18.93
C VAL A 210 3.40 1.84 -18.28
N CYS A 211 4.64 1.66 -17.79
CA CYS A 211 5.38 2.73 -17.12
C CYS A 211 5.69 3.91 -18.06
N GLN A 212 6.01 3.63 -19.34
CA GLN A 212 6.22 4.67 -20.35
C GLN A 212 4.94 5.43 -20.69
N THR A 213 3.82 4.71 -20.85
CA THR A 213 2.54 5.33 -21.19
C THR A 213 2.00 6.15 -20.02
N ALA A 214 2.16 5.66 -18.79
CA ALA A 214 1.82 6.40 -17.59
C ALA A 214 2.57 7.75 -17.54
N ALA A 215 3.90 7.75 -17.68
CA ALA A 215 4.69 8.97 -17.74
C ALA A 215 4.26 9.92 -18.87
N ALA A 216 3.97 9.37 -20.07
CA ALA A 216 3.48 10.16 -21.20
C ALA A 216 2.09 10.80 -20.95
N CYS A 217 1.30 10.27 -20.01
CA CYS A 217 0.02 10.82 -19.58
C CYS A 217 0.15 11.82 -18.42
N GLY A 218 1.36 12.01 -17.87
CA GLY A 218 1.62 12.88 -16.72
C GLY A 218 1.46 12.18 -15.35
N ILE A 219 1.57 10.85 -15.32
CA ILE A 219 1.75 10.08 -14.08
C ILE A 219 3.23 10.06 -13.72
N ASP A 220 3.56 10.41 -12.49
CA ASP A 220 4.94 10.42 -12.00
C ASP A 220 5.39 9.01 -11.57
N ASP A 221 4.54 8.28 -10.85
CA ASP A 221 4.88 7.00 -10.25
C ASP A 221 3.73 5.97 -10.38
N VAL A 222 4.12 4.72 -10.59
CA VAL A 222 3.27 3.54 -10.58
C VAL A 222 3.32 2.92 -9.18
N ILE A 223 2.17 2.81 -8.53
CA ILE A 223 2.07 2.40 -7.13
C ILE A 223 1.59 0.96 -7.02
N MET A 224 2.42 0.15 -6.38
CA MET A 224 2.16 -1.24 -5.99
C MET A 224 1.88 -1.30 -4.49
N TRP A 225 2.00 -2.49 -3.89
CA TRP A 225 1.81 -2.71 -2.46
C TRP A 225 2.70 -3.86 -1.99
N ASP A 226 3.13 -3.80 -0.73
CA ASP A 226 3.86 -4.88 -0.05
C ASP A 226 2.94 -5.63 0.94
N ALA A 227 1.77 -5.07 1.27
CA ALA A 227 0.74 -5.68 2.11
C ALA A 227 -0.68 -5.46 1.54
N GLU A 228 -1.60 -6.40 1.77
CA GLU A 228 -2.98 -6.34 1.30
C GLU A 228 -3.95 -6.84 2.39
N VAL A 229 -5.09 -6.20 2.58
CA VAL A 229 -6.19 -6.78 3.37
C VAL A 229 -7.09 -7.59 2.45
N SER A 230 -6.93 -8.92 2.48
CA SER A 230 -7.64 -9.81 1.56
C SER A 230 -9.09 -10.03 1.99
N ASN A 231 -9.99 -10.21 1.01
CA ASN A 231 -11.40 -10.50 1.25
C ASN A 231 -11.68 -11.87 1.90
N ARG A 232 -10.66 -12.74 2.04
CA ARG A 232 -10.83 -14.14 2.47
C ARG A 232 -10.04 -14.51 3.72
N TYR A 233 -8.93 -13.85 4.01
CA TYR A 233 -7.95 -14.29 5.02
C TYR A 233 -7.47 -13.19 5.98
N GLY A 234 -8.08 -12.00 5.98
CA GLY A 234 -7.54 -10.85 6.72
C GLY A 234 -6.29 -10.29 6.03
N LEU A 235 -5.46 -9.56 6.78
CA LEU A 235 -4.18 -9.00 6.29
C LEU A 235 -3.28 -10.13 5.72
N SER A 236 -2.78 -9.94 4.50
CA SER A 236 -2.03 -10.93 3.71
C SER A 236 -0.60 -11.14 4.21
N VAL A 237 -0.11 -10.21 5.02
CA VAL A 237 1.13 -10.33 5.78
C VAL A 237 0.77 -10.58 7.23
N ASP A 238 1.52 -11.44 7.93
CA ASP A 238 1.40 -11.49 9.38
C ASP A 238 1.64 -10.07 9.93
N SER A 239 0.86 -9.66 10.91
CA SER A 239 0.96 -8.30 11.48
C SER A 239 2.38 -7.98 11.99
N ASP A 240 3.13 -9.00 12.42
CA ASP A 240 4.53 -8.91 12.83
C ASP A 240 5.51 -8.58 11.68
N HIS A 241 5.06 -8.65 10.42
CA HIS A 241 5.84 -8.35 9.24
C HIS A 241 5.60 -6.96 8.66
N LEU A 242 4.63 -6.19 9.17
CA LEU A 242 4.45 -4.80 8.77
C LEU A 242 5.74 -4.00 9.02
N GLN A 243 6.21 -3.29 7.99
CA GLN A 243 7.37 -2.43 8.03
C GLN A 243 6.97 -0.95 7.90
N PRO A 244 7.77 -0.04 8.49
CA PRO A 244 7.70 1.38 8.15
C PRO A 244 7.77 1.57 6.63
N GLY A 245 6.77 2.26 6.09
CA GLY A 245 6.70 2.59 4.67
C GLY A 245 5.91 1.62 3.80
N ASP A 246 5.35 0.56 4.38
CA ASP A 246 4.48 -0.35 3.63
C ASP A 246 3.27 0.39 3.05
N ILE A 247 3.00 0.15 1.78
CA ILE A 247 1.76 0.55 1.12
C ILE A 247 0.79 -0.62 1.24
N ILE A 248 -0.35 -0.38 1.89
CA ILE A 248 -1.38 -1.39 2.18
C ILE A 248 -2.53 -1.25 1.19
N LEU A 249 -2.84 -2.32 0.47
CA LEU A 249 -3.97 -2.41 -0.45
C LEU A 249 -5.25 -2.87 0.29
N LEU A 250 -6.34 -2.12 0.10
CA LEU A 250 -7.71 -2.54 0.38
C LEU A 250 -8.57 -2.27 -0.86
N HIS A 251 -9.84 -2.66 -0.83
CA HIS A 251 -10.77 -2.43 -1.94
C HIS A 251 -12.09 -1.85 -1.42
N TRP A 252 -12.69 -0.95 -2.20
CA TRP A 252 -14.04 -0.43 -1.95
C TRP A 252 -15.07 -1.53 -2.22
N THR A 253 -15.28 -2.42 -1.25
CA THR A 253 -16.23 -3.54 -1.28
C THR A 253 -17.24 -3.43 -0.14
N PRO A 254 -18.32 -4.22 -0.12
CA PRO A 254 -19.26 -4.24 1.01
C PRO A 254 -18.64 -4.61 2.37
N TRP A 255 -17.42 -5.15 2.38
CA TRP A 255 -16.71 -5.59 3.59
C TRP A 255 -15.67 -4.59 4.09
N LEU A 256 -15.47 -3.49 3.37
CA LEU A 256 -14.40 -2.53 3.64
C LEU A 256 -14.44 -1.98 5.07
N ASP A 257 -15.63 -1.70 5.61
CA ASP A 257 -15.76 -1.12 6.95
C ASP A 257 -15.11 -2.01 8.01
N GLY A 258 -15.43 -3.31 8.00
CA GLY A 258 -14.85 -4.27 8.95
C GLY A 258 -13.35 -4.49 8.71
N GLN A 259 -12.93 -4.53 7.43
CA GLN A 259 -11.51 -4.68 7.06
C GLN A 259 -10.67 -3.49 7.52
N LEU A 260 -11.20 -2.27 7.40
CA LEU A 260 -10.51 -1.07 7.83
C LEU A 260 -10.47 -0.98 9.36
N ASP A 261 -11.57 -1.31 10.05
CA ASP A 261 -11.58 -1.37 11.53
C ASP A 261 -10.53 -2.36 12.06
N GLU A 262 -10.47 -3.57 11.50
CA GLU A 262 -9.47 -4.59 11.86
C GLU A 262 -8.04 -4.11 11.60
N LEU A 263 -7.78 -3.50 10.43
CA LEU A 263 -6.48 -2.94 10.12
C LEU A 263 -6.08 -1.85 11.11
N LEU A 264 -6.97 -0.90 11.42
CA LEU A 264 -6.67 0.17 12.37
C LEU A 264 -6.37 -0.38 13.78
N ASP A 265 -7.05 -1.45 14.20
CA ASP A 265 -6.74 -2.13 15.47
C ASP A 265 -5.36 -2.80 15.45
N ILE A 266 -4.99 -3.46 14.35
CA ILE A 266 -3.64 -4.03 14.16
C ILE A 266 -2.58 -2.93 14.22
N LEU A 267 -2.78 -1.82 13.50
CA LEU A 267 -1.83 -0.70 13.47
C LEU A 267 -1.68 -0.08 14.86
N ARG A 268 -2.78 0.10 15.59
CA ARG A 268 -2.76 0.61 16.96
C ARG A 268 -1.95 -0.29 17.89
N GLN A 269 -2.23 -1.61 17.88
CA GLN A 269 -1.54 -2.59 18.72
C GLN A 269 -0.02 -2.64 18.44
N ASN A 270 0.36 -2.42 17.18
CA ASN A 270 1.76 -2.45 16.72
C ASN A 270 2.44 -1.07 16.69
N ARG A 271 1.75 -0.03 17.21
CA ARG A 271 2.23 1.35 17.28
C ARG A 271 2.67 1.90 15.91
N PHE A 272 1.87 1.62 14.89
CA PHE A 272 2.00 2.23 13.59
C PHE A 272 1.07 3.44 13.47
N GLY A 273 1.60 4.54 12.93
CA GLY A 273 0.80 5.64 12.40
C GLY A 273 0.38 5.39 10.96
N VAL A 274 -0.47 6.27 10.44
CA VAL A 274 -0.85 6.26 9.02
C VAL A 274 -0.35 7.53 8.38
N ALA A 275 0.51 7.38 7.38
CA ALA A 275 1.15 8.48 6.68
C ALA A 275 0.40 8.85 5.39
N ASP A 276 0.52 10.12 5.01
CA ASP A 276 0.08 10.63 3.72
C ASP A 276 1.05 10.20 2.61
N LEU A 277 0.54 9.39 1.67
CA LEU A 277 1.33 8.85 0.57
C LEU A 277 1.80 9.94 -0.39
N ALA A 278 0.92 10.85 -0.80
CA ALA A 278 1.23 11.90 -1.76
C ALA A 278 2.30 12.87 -1.21
N ALA A 279 2.22 13.20 0.08
CA ALA A 279 3.22 13.99 0.77
C ALA A 279 4.55 13.23 0.90
N ALA A 280 4.51 11.95 1.31
CA ALA A 280 5.71 11.15 1.54
C ALA A 280 6.49 10.82 0.26
N ILE A 281 5.84 10.74 -0.91
CA ILE A 281 6.54 10.60 -2.20
C ILE A 281 7.46 11.80 -2.47
N ASN A 282 7.05 13.00 -2.04
CA ASN A 282 7.80 14.24 -2.27
C ASN A 282 8.82 14.55 -1.14
N ASP A 283 8.50 14.18 0.10
CA ASP A 283 9.38 14.32 1.26
C ASP A 283 9.30 13.09 2.18
N PRO A 284 10.01 11.99 1.85
CA PRO A 284 9.95 10.76 2.64
C PRO A 284 10.63 10.86 4.01
N GLU A 285 11.42 11.92 4.25
CA GLU A 285 12.09 12.14 5.54
C GLU A 285 11.12 12.75 6.57
N HIS A 286 10.09 13.46 6.13
CA HIS A 286 9.12 14.14 7.01
C HIS A 286 7.67 13.85 6.58
N PRO A 287 7.23 12.58 6.57
CA PRO A 287 5.86 12.26 6.22
C PRO A 287 4.88 12.90 7.23
N ARG A 288 3.74 13.38 6.74
CA ARG A 288 2.61 13.75 7.59
C ARG A 288 1.96 12.47 8.10
N VAL A 289 2.03 12.24 9.41
CA VAL A 289 1.53 11.02 10.07
C VAL A 289 0.39 11.34 11.02
N SER A 290 -0.67 10.55 10.94
CA SER A 290 -1.77 10.52 11.90
C SER A 290 -1.62 9.31 12.83
N TRP A 291 -1.61 9.57 14.14
CA TRP A 291 -1.44 8.54 15.16
C TRP A 291 -2.79 8.14 15.76
N LEU A 292 -3.08 6.84 15.78
CA LEU A 292 -4.42 6.30 16.11
C LEU A 292 -4.79 6.40 17.60
N ASP A 293 -3.81 6.68 18.47
CA ASP A 293 -3.98 6.83 19.91
C ASP A 293 -4.28 8.29 20.33
N GLU A 294 -4.01 9.24 19.44
CA GLU A 294 -4.24 10.66 19.66
C GLU A 294 -5.61 11.03 19.08
N SER A 295 -6.70 10.69 19.79
CA SER A 295 -7.97 11.36 19.50
C SER A 295 -7.79 12.86 19.79
N PRO A 296 -8.31 13.77 18.95
CA PRO A 296 -8.22 15.20 19.23
C PRO A 296 -8.78 15.45 20.64
N ALA A 297 -8.05 16.21 21.44
CA ALA A 297 -8.48 16.58 22.77
C ALA A 297 -9.79 17.39 22.68
N GLY A 298 -10.92 16.73 22.92
CA GLY A 298 -12.24 17.34 23.13
C GLY A 298 -12.87 18.00 21.90
N GLU A 299 -13.85 17.32 21.30
CA GLU A 299 -15.04 17.98 20.73
C GLU A 299 -16.19 17.91 21.74
#